data_AF-A0A1Y5TUL2-F1
#
_entry.id   AF-A0A1Y5TUL2-F1
#
_cell.length_a   1.000
_cell.length_b   1.000
_cell.length_c   1.000
_cell.angle_alpha   90.00
_cell.angle_beta   90.00
_cell.angle_gamma   90.00
#
_symmetry.space_group_name_H-M   'P 1'
#
loop_
_entity.id
_entity.type
_entity.pdbx_description
1 polymer ?
#
loop_
_entity_poly.entity_id
_entity_poly.type
_entity_poly.pdbx_seq_one_letter_code
_entity_poly.pdbx_strand_id
1 'polypeptide(L)'
;MLKSGKVTAVFGCLAIVVLSGCALDHTRYETEPVKLQTAKGVVTCQLYTESQVIWDEAVDVPEGMSIEEGDRICKAEGKRRLRLLNS
;
A
#
# COMPACT_ATOMS: atom_id res chain seq x y z
N MET A 1 -37.51 54.23 -14.13
CA MET A 1 -38.63 53.38 -13.69
C MET A 1 -39.18 52.62 -14.90
N LEU A 2 -38.93 51.30 -14.98
CA LEU A 2 -39.68 50.25 -15.72
C LEU A 2 -38.75 49.02 -15.81
N LYS A 3 -39.12 47.76 -15.59
CA LYS A 3 -40.19 47.06 -14.87
C LYS A 3 -39.70 45.61 -14.83
N SER A 4 -39.59 45.02 -13.64
CA SER A 4 -39.14 43.65 -13.45
C SER A 4 -40.08 42.66 -14.15
N GLY A 5 -39.51 41.68 -14.85
CA GLY A 5 -40.29 40.58 -15.41
C GLY A 5 -39.47 39.58 -16.20
N LYS A 6 -39.03 38.51 -15.53
CA LYS A 6 -39.56 37.14 -15.66
C LYS A 6 -38.58 36.15 -15.06
N VAL A 7 -39.08 35.41 -14.08
CA VAL A 7 -38.45 34.26 -13.42
C VAL A 7 -38.22 33.17 -14.46
N THR A 8 -36.97 32.77 -14.69
CA THR A 8 -36.68 31.44 -15.27
C THR A 8 -35.24 31.01 -14.93
N ALA A 9 -35.09 29.70 -14.74
CA ALA A 9 -33.86 28.93 -14.64
C ALA A 9 -33.27 28.78 -13.23
N VAL A 10 -33.89 27.85 -12.49
CA VAL A 10 -33.24 26.98 -11.52
C VAL A 10 -31.95 26.44 -12.14
N PHE A 11 -30.78 26.83 -11.62
CA PHE A 11 -29.52 26.14 -11.85
C PHE A 11 -28.75 26.11 -10.52
N GLY A 12 -29.12 25.14 -9.69
CA GLY A 12 -28.29 24.73 -8.56
C GLY A 12 -27.01 24.12 -9.08
N CYS A 13 -25.89 24.79 -8.87
CA CYS A 13 -24.56 24.20 -9.06
C CYS A 13 -23.96 23.91 -7.70
N LEU A 14 -24.44 22.84 -7.05
CA LEU A 14 -23.70 22.20 -5.97
C LEU A 14 -22.61 21.34 -6.62
N ALA A 15 -21.44 21.94 -6.83
CA ALA A 15 -20.28 21.23 -7.35
C ALA A 15 -19.73 20.30 -6.25
N ILE A 16 -20.27 19.08 -6.15
CA ILE A 16 -19.66 18.01 -5.38
C ILE A 16 -18.51 17.48 -6.22
N VAL A 17 -17.29 17.96 -5.96
CA VAL A 17 -16.08 17.28 -6.44
C VAL A 17 -15.94 16.03 -5.59
N VAL A 18 -16.52 14.92 -6.07
CA VAL A 18 -16.27 13.59 -5.51
C VAL A 18 -14.81 13.29 -5.83
N LEU A 19 -13.93 13.49 -4.85
CA LEU A 19 -12.62 12.87 -4.86
C LEU A 19 -12.87 11.37 -4.81
N SER A 20 -12.98 10.74 -5.98
CA SER A 20 -12.86 9.30 -6.10
C SER A 20 -11.43 8.97 -5.74
N GLY A 21 -11.17 8.79 -4.44
CA GLY A 21 -10.06 7.98 -3.96
C GLY A 21 -10.34 6.56 -4.41
N CYS A 22 -10.14 6.28 -5.71
CA CYS A 22 -9.98 4.93 -6.18
C CYS A 22 -8.80 4.40 -5.38
N ALA A 23 -9.10 3.45 -4.49
CA ALA A 23 -8.15 2.81 -3.61
C ALA A 23 -6.86 2.55 -4.38
N LEU A 24 -5.76 3.11 -3.88
CA LEU A 24 -4.43 2.67 -4.25
C LEU A 24 -4.34 1.22 -3.79
N ASP A 25 -4.77 0.31 -4.67
CA ASP A 25 -4.86 -1.11 -4.40
C ASP A 25 -3.44 -1.65 -4.39
N HIS A 26 -2.80 -1.60 -3.21
CA HIS A 26 -1.44 -2.10 -2.96
C HIS A 26 -1.31 -3.58 -3.34
N THR A 27 -2.42 -4.31 -3.40
CA THR A 27 -2.48 -5.73 -3.75
C THR A 27 -1.91 -6.05 -5.13
N ARG A 28 -1.93 -5.10 -6.08
CA ARG A 28 -1.30 -5.32 -7.41
C ARG A 28 0.21 -5.47 -7.36
N TYR A 29 0.83 -5.05 -6.25
CA TYR A 29 2.28 -5.06 -6.07
C TYR A 29 2.72 -6.08 -5.03
N GLU A 30 1.78 -6.79 -4.39
CA GLU A 30 2.04 -7.80 -3.37
C GLU A 30 2.38 -9.15 -4.02
N THR A 31 3.46 -9.76 -3.56
CA THR A 31 3.76 -11.18 -3.83
C THR A 31 2.99 -12.10 -2.88
N GLU A 32 2.94 -13.40 -3.16
CA GLU A 32 2.49 -14.36 -2.16
C GLU A 32 3.34 -14.24 -0.87
N PRO A 33 2.73 -14.25 0.32
CA PRO A 33 3.46 -14.10 1.58
C PRO A 33 4.59 -15.12 1.72
N VAL A 34 5.77 -14.62 2.07
CA VAL A 34 6.98 -15.41 2.18
C VAL A 34 7.23 -15.77 3.64
N LYS A 35 7.36 -17.07 3.93
CA LYS A 35 7.74 -17.55 5.27
C LYS A 35 9.25 -17.74 5.36
N LEU A 36 9.88 -17.04 6.30
CA LEU A 36 11.32 -17.11 6.56
C LEU A 36 11.58 -17.74 7.92
N GLN A 37 12.36 -18.82 7.92
CA GLN A 37 12.80 -19.44 9.17
C GLN A 37 13.93 -18.63 9.79
N THR A 38 13.78 -18.26 11.05
CA THR A 38 14.82 -17.60 11.86
C THR A 38 15.10 -18.42 13.12
N ALA A 39 16.14 -18.03 13.87
CA ALA A 39 16.45 -18.63 15.16
C ALA A 39 15.36 -18.40 16.23
N LYS A 40 14.57 -17.32 16.11
CA LYS A 40 13.49 -16.96 17.04
C LYS A 40 12.12 -17.51 16.62
N GLY A 41 12.03 -18.14 15.44
CA GLY A 41 10.77 -18.63 14.88
C GLY A 41 10.56 -18.19 13.43
N VAL A 42 9.34 -18.40 12.93
CA VAL A 42 8.98 -18.07 11.54
C VAL A 42 8.52 -16.61 11.46
N VAL A 43 9.08 -15.86 10.51
CA VAL A 43 8.59 -14.53 10.12
C VAL A 43 7.82 -14.69 8.82
N THR A 44 6.61 -14.12 8.74
CA THR A 44 5.85 -14.04 7.49
C THR A 44 6.01 -12.64 6.92
N CYS A 45 6.55 -12.55 5.71
CA CYS A 45 6.85 -11.30 5.02
C CYS A 45 5.89 -11.06 3.88
N GLN A 46 5.32 -9.85 3.82
CA GLN A 46 4.75 -9.32 2.60
C GLN A 46 5.87 -8.63 1.83
N LEU A 47 6.30 -9.22 0.71
CA LEU A 47 7.25 -8.56 -0.19
C LEU A 47 6.45 -7.87 -1.29
N TYR A 48 6.80 -6.62 -1.54
CA TYR A 48 6.27 -5.84 -2.65
C TYR A 48 7.21 -5.98 -3.86
N THR A 49 6.80 -5.44 -5.01
CA THR A 49 7.58 -5.60 -6.26
C THR A 49 9.07 -5.33 -6.10
N GLU A 50 9.87 -5.93 -6.97
CA GLU A 50 11.33 -5.95 -6.88
C GLU A 50 11.98 -4.55 -6.82
N SER A 51 11.31 -3.51 -7.33
CA SER A 51 11.77 -2.12 -7.27
C SER A 51 11.36 -1.38 -5.97
N GLN A 52 10.54 -1.99 -5.12
CA GLN A 52 9.90 -1.39 -3.94
C GLN A 52 10.24 -2.11 -2.63
N VAL A 53 11.43 -2.71 -2.55
CA VAL A 53 11.95 -3.42 -1.35
C VAL A 53 11.90 -2.59 -0.05
N ILE A 54 11.80 -1.27 -0.13
CA ILE A 54 11.66 -0.39 1.04
C ILE A 54 10.30 -0.62 1.75
N TRP A 55 9.29 -1.06 1.00
CA TRP A 55 7.94 -1.32 1.47
C TRP A 55 7.76 -2.73 2.00
N ASP A 56 8.76 -3.61 1.90
CA ASP A 56 8.67 -4.97 2.44
C ASP A 56 8.51 -4.95 3.95
N GLU A 57 7.51 -5.66 4.44
CA GLU A 57 7.05 -5.60 5.84
C GLU A 57 6.74 -6.99 6.38
N ALA A 58 6.91 -7.16 7.70
CA ALA A 58 6.48 -8.36 8.40
C ALA A 58 4.97 -8.27 8.69
N VAL A 59 4.22 -9.25 8.19
CA VAL A 59 2.79 -9.39 8.49
C VAL A 59 2.53 -10.29 9.70
N ASP A 60 3.53 -11.11 10.08
CA ASP A 60 3.51 -11.92 11.28
C ASP A 60 4.94 -12.18 11.77
N VAL A 61 5.14 -12.15 13.09
CA VAL A 61 6.44 -12.36 13.76
C VAL A 61 6.26 -13.31 14.94
N PRO A 62 7.30 -14.11 15.28
CA PRO A 62 7.21 -15.01 16.41
C PRO A 62 7.23 -14.26 17.75
N GLU A 63 6.76 -14.92 18.80
CA GLU A 63 6.74 -14.35 20.16
C GLU A 63 8.14 -13.88 20.59
N GLY A 64 8.22 -12.66 21.15
CA GLY A 64 9.48 -12.05 21.57
C GLY A 64 10.31 -11.41 20.45
N MET A 65 9.80 -11.38 19.21
CA MET A 65 10.35 -10.56 18.12
C MET A 65 9.51 -9.29 17.94
N SER A 66 10.17 -8.14 17.78
CA SER A 66 9.45 -6.91 17.44
C SER A 66 9.11 -6.86 15.95
N ILE A 67 8.06 -6.15 15.57
CA ILE A 67 7.70 -5.95 14.16
C ILE A 67 8.84 -5.30 13.40
N GLU A 68 9.54 -4.33 13.99
CA GLU A 68 10.68 -3.65 13.36
C GLU A 68 11.87 -4.61 13.12
N GLU A 69 12.08 -5.58 14.00
CA GLU A 69 13.04 -6.65 13.76
C GLU A 69 12.61 -7.53 12.58
N GLY A 70 11.32 -7.89 12.51
CA GLY A 70 10.71 -8.60 11.38
C GLY A 70 10.86 -7.85 10.05
N ASP A 71 10.55 -6.56 10.02
CA ASP A 71 10.65 -5.71 8.81
C ASP A 71 12.08 -5.68 8.27
N ARG A 72 13.08 -5.61 9.14
CA ARG A 72 14.49 -5.67 8.69
C ARG A 72 14.81 -6.99 8.02
N ILE A 73 14.24 -8.10 8.50
CA ILE A 73 14.39 -9.43 7.90
C ILE A 73 13.70 -9.48 6.54
N CYS A 74 12.46 -9.00 6.45
CA CYS A 74 11.70 -8.97 5.19
C CYS A 74 12.37 -8.11 4.11
N LYS A 75 12.85 -6.91 4.48
CA LYS A 75 13.62 -6.03 3.58
C LYS A 75 14.93 -6.66 3.13
N ALA A 76 15.60 -7.43 4.00
CA ALA A 76 16.81 -8.14 3.63
C ALA A 76 16.53 -9.25 2.59
N GLU A 77 15.41 -9.96 2.73
CA GLU A 77 14.95 -10.96 1.76
C GLU A 77 14.58 -10.32 0.41
N GLY A 78 13.85 -9.21 0.41
CA GLY A 78 13.57 -8.46 -0.82
C GLY A 78 14.83 -8.05 -1.56
N LYS A 79 15.84 -7.51 -0.84
CA LYS A 79 17.15 -7.16 -1.42
C LYS A 79 17.87 -8.38 -2.00
N ARG A 80 17.79 -9.53 -1.34
CA ARG A 80 18.41 -10.78 -1.80
C ARG A 80 17.79 -11.23 -3.12
N ARG A 81 16.45 -11.23 -3.22
CA ARG A 81 15.73 -11.61 -4.45
C ARG A 81 16.02 -10.66 -5.60
N LEU A 82 15.99 -9.35 -5.34
CA LEU A 82 16.35 -8.35 -6.34
C LEU A 82 17.75 -8.59 -6.92
N ARG A 83 18.73 -8.97 -6.09
CA ARG A 83 20.07 -9.29 -6.57
C ARG A 83 20.08 -10.51 -7.50
N LEU A 84 19.33 -11.56 -7.17
CA LEU A 84 19.26 -12.79 -7.96
C LEU A 84 18.62 -12.59 -9.33
N LEU A 85 17.78 -11.57 -9.49
CA LEU A 85 17.13 -11.26 -10.77
C LEU A 85 18.01 -10.39 -11.68
N ASN A 86 19.02 -9.74 -11.10
CA ASN A 86 19.99 -8.92 -11.83
C ASN A 86 21.33 -9.64 -12.08
N SER A 87 21.43 -10.93 -11.76
CA SER A 87 22.62 -11.78 -11.95
C SER A 87 22.42 -12.77 -13.08
#